data_AF-A0A3M1M953-F1
#
_entry.id   AF-A0A3M1M953-F1
#
_cell.length_a   1.000
_cell.length_b   1.000
_cell.length_c   1.000
_cell.angle_alpha   90.00
_cell.angle_beta   90.00
_cell.angle_gamma   90.00
#
_symmetry.space_group_name_H-M   'P 1'
#
loop_
_entity.id
_entity.type
_entity.pdbx_description
1 polymer ?
#
loop_
_entity_poly.entity_id
_entity_poly.type
_entity_poly.pdbx_seq_one_letter_code
_entity_poly.pdbx_strand_id
1 'polypeptide(L)'
;MCRRTKLKKGFTLVELLVVIAIIGILVGLLLPAVQAAREAARRMQCQNNLKQLALACLNYESAIKRFPMAFVPAVTPYPPNRNNNNVESWGWCALILPYVEQSNLYNNLGVNQYSLRAVIAGENPSLTSAQAQALLQTPIQTFMCPSDTGAGGDLIHRQRHFGGGVGTQKAGLGNWRPARANYISCRGTRDQPQSRLDTHGMMMENTAIRFADVTDGTSNTFLLGERDSLYGRGATWIGTRNPRGARARGIYYVTANVRPPLNSSDPPFGWNRSSNRAVQAGFSSLHTGGAHFAYVDGSVHFISENIDWRRDRAGGCRVWDITPCEPTYGVYQRLGRRNDGFVFETPQ
;
A
#
# COMPACT_ATOMS: atom_id res chain seq x y z
N MET A 1 -64.69 -36.10 37.23
CA MET A 1 -63.63 -35.62 36.31
C MET A 1 -62.36 -35.37 37.10
N CYS A 2 -61.36 -36.26 37.01
CA CYS A 2 -60.08 -36.11 37.70
C CYS A 2 -59.13 -35.26 36.84
N ARG A 3 -58.80 -34.05 37.29
CA ARG A 3 -57.97 -33.09 36.56
C ARG A 3 -56.50 -33.45 36.77
N ARG A 4 -55.85 -34.08 35.78
CA ARG A 4 -54.39 -34.33 35.77
C ARG A 4 -53.65 -32.99 35.85
N THR A 5 -53.17 -32.63 37.03
CA THR A 5 -52.27 -31.51 37.24
C THR A 5 -50.92 -31.86 36.62
N LYS A 6 -50.54 -31.16 35.54
CA LYS A 6 -49.16 -31.22 35.02
C LYS A 6 -48.25 -30.62 36.07
N LEU A 7 -47.52 -31.46 36.81
CA LEU A 7 -46.40 -31.05 37.65
C LEU A 7 -45.40 -30.27 36.79
N LYS A 8 -45.32 -28.95 37.02
CA LYS A 8 -44.26 -28.12 36.45
C LYS A 8 -42.97 -28.49 37.19
N LYS A 9 -42.04 -29.17 36.53
CA LYS A 9 -40.70 -29.39 37.07
C LYS A 9 -40.02 -28.02 37.19
N GLY A 10 -39.69 -27.60 38.42
CA GLY A 10 -38.90 -26.41 38.69
C GLY A 10 -37.43 -26.70 38.45
N PHE A 11 -36.71 -25.75 37.85
CA PHE A 11 -35.26 -25.85 37.64
C PHE A 11 -34.55 -25.62 38.98
N THR A 12 -33.61 -26.50 39.35
CA THR A 12 -32.79 -26.32 40.54
C THR A 12 -31.64 -25.35 40.26
N LEU A 13 -31.17 -24.66 41.31
CA LEU A 13 -30.01 -23.75 41.22
C LEU A 13 -28.77 -24.47 40.67
N VAL A 14 -28.60 -25.74 41.04
CA VAL A 14 -27.48 -26.58 40.59
C VAL A 14 -27.56 -26.87 39.09
N GLU A 15 -28.73 -27.21 38.56
CA GLU A 15 -28.91 -27.43 37.12
C GLU A 15 -28.60 -26.18 36.31
N LEU A 16 -29.00 -25.00 36.80
CA LEU A 16 -28.67 -23.73 36.14
C LEU A 16 -27.16 -23.47 36.16
N LEU A 17 -26.50 -23.71 37.30
CA LEU A 17 -25.07 -23.49 37.48
C LEU A 17 -24.23 -24.42 36.58
N VAL A 18 -24.61 -25.68 36.44
CA VAL A 18 -23.93 -26.62 35.54
C VAL A 18 -24.06 -26.20 34.08
N VAL A 19 -25.25 -25.75 33.65
CA VAL A 19 -25.46 -25.29 32.27
C VAL A 19 -24.61 -24.06 31.95
N ILE A 20 -24.57 -23.05 32.82
CA ILE A 20 -23.72 -21.88 32.59
C ILE A 20 -22.22 -22.25 32.63
N ALA A 21 -21.82 -23.21 33.46
CA ALA A 21 -20.44 -23.69 33.49
C ALA A 21 -20.04 -24.38 32.18
N ILE A 22 -20.91 -25.25 31.63
CA ILE A 22 -20.68 -25.90 30.34
C ILE A 22 -20.64 -24.87 29.20
N ILE A 23 -21.59 -23.93 29.15
CA ILE A 23 -21.58 -22.85 28.15
C ILE A 23 -20.32 -22.00 28.29
N GLY A 24 -19.91 -21.66 29.52
CA GLY A 24 -18.69 -20.91 29.79
C GLY A 24 -17.43 -21.62 29.27
N ILE A 25 -17.32 -22.93 29.48
CA ILE A 25 -16.22 -23.75 28.95
C ILE A 25 -16.25 -23.79 27.43
N LEU A 26 -17.42 -24.05 26.82
CA LEU A 26 -17.57 -24.11 25.37
C LEU A 26 -17.22 -22.77 24.72
N VAL A 27 -17.75 -21.66 25.22
CA VAL A 27 -17.43 -20.32 24.70
C VAL A 27 -15.95 -19.98 24.93
N GLY A 28 -15.39 -20.34 26.09
CA GLY A 28 -13.98 -20.15 26.40
C GLY A 28 -13.04 -20.85 25.42
N LEU A 29 -13.40 -22.05 24.96
CA LEU A 29 -12.63 -22.80 23.97
C LEU A 29 -12.90 -22.35 22.53
N LEU A 30 -14.13 -21.94 22.20
CA LEU A 30 -14.53 -21.57 20.84
C LEU A 30 -14.11 -20.15 20.46
N LEU A 31 -14.08 -19.20 21.40
CA LEU A 31 -13.79 -17.79 21.06
C LEU A 31 -12.37 -17.60 20.48
N PRO A 32 -11.29 -18.16 21.06
CA PRO A 32 -9.95 -18.06 20.48
C PRO A 32 -9.88 -18.73 19.11
N ALA A 33 -10.55 -19.89 18.95
CA ALA A 33 -10.56 -20.64 17.69
C ALA A 33 -11.27 -19.87 16.56
N VAL A 34 -12.43 -19.27 16.83
CA VAL A 34 -13.17 -18.46 15.85
C VAL A 34 -12.38 -17.23 15.44
N GLN A 35 -11.67 -16.59 16.37
CA GLN A 35 -10.82 -15.43 16.07
C GLN A 35 -9.62 -15.81 15.20
N ALA A 36 -8.95 -16.92 15.51
CA ALA A 36 -7.84 -17.44 14.70
C ALA A 36 -8.31 -17.79 13.28
N ALA A 37 -9.46 -18.47 13.14
CA ALA A 37 -10.04 -18.80 11.84
C ALA A 37 -10.38 -17.54 11.02
N ARG A 38 -10.97 -16.51 11.66
CA ARG A 38 -11.26 -15.23 11.00
C ARG A 38 -10.00 -14.52 10.52
N GLU A 39 -8.93 -14.50 11.32
CA GLU A 39 -7.68 -13.89 10.90
C GLU A 39 -6.99 -14.66 9.77
N ALA A 40 -7.04 -16.00 9.80
CA ALA A 40 -6.57 -16.81 8.68
C ALA A 40 -7.34 -16.49 7.39
N ALA A 41 -8.66 -16.35 7.47
CA ALA A 41 -9.49 -15.95 6.33
C ALA A 41 -9.11 -14.56 5.79
N ARG A 42 -8.90 -13.59 6.68
CA ARG A 42 -8.45 -12.24 6.28
C ARG A 42 -7.06 -12.25 5.64
N ARG A 43 -6.12 -13.05 6.15
CA ARG A 43 -4.79 -13.26 5.53
C ARG A 43 -4.90 -13.82 4.12
N MET A 44 -5.69 -14.88 3.94
CA MET A 44 -5.95 -15.46 2.62
C MET A 44 -6.58 -14.43 1.66
N GLN A 45 -7.49 -13.59 2.16
CA GLN A 45 -8.08 -12.52 1.36
C GLN A 45 -7.04 -11.45 0.99
N CYS A 46 -6.14 -11.04 1.90
CA CYS A 46 -5.09 -10.08 1.58
C CYS A 46 -4.10 -10.65 0.54
N GLN A 47 -3.78 -11.94 0.63
CA GLN A 47 -2.99 -12.65 -0.39
C GLN A 47 -3.70 -12.66 -1.76
N ASN A 48 -4.99 -12.97 -1.80
CA ASN A 48 -5.79 -12.99 -3.03
C ASN A 48 -5.92 -11.59 -3.67
N ASN A 49 -6.16 -10.56 -2.85
CA ASN A 49 -6.16 -9.18 -3.32
C ASN A 49 -4.82 -8.83 -3.97
N LEU A 50 -3.71 -9.12 -3.30
CA LEU A 50 -2.37 -8.84 -3.82
C LEU A 50 -2.09 -9.62 -5.12
N LYS A 51 -2.57 -10.87 -5.23
CA LYS A 51 -2.52 -11.66 -6.46
C LYS A 51 -3.31 -11.01 -7.60
N GLN A 52 -4.53 -10.55 -7.34
CA GLN A 52 -5.35 -9.84 -8.33
C GLN A 52 -4.66 -8.55 -8.81
N LEU A 53 -4.05 -7.78 -7.90
CA LEU A 53 -3.31 -6.57 -8.26
C LEU A 53 -2.06 -6.86 -9.08
N ALA A 54 -1.33 -7.93 -8.75
CA ALA A 54 -0.18 -8.35 -9.52
C ALA A 54 -0.59 -8.77 -10.93
N LEU A 55 -1.65 -9.58 -11.07
CA LEU A 55 -2.21 -9.96 -12.37
C LEU A 55 -2.69 -8.74 -13.16
N ALA A 56 -3.30 -7.75 -12.51
CA ALA A 56 -3.70 -6.50 -13.16
C ALA A 56 -2.49 -5.73 -13.70
N CYS A 57 -1.37 -5.68 -12.96
CA CYS A 57 -0.12 -5.11 -13.45
C CYS A 57 0.46 -5.88 -14.65
N LEU A 58 0.34 -7.22 -14.66
CA LEU A 58 0.79 -8.05 -15.79
C LEU A 58 -0.11 -7.90 -17.02
N ASN A 59 -1.41 -7.76 -16.84
CA ASN A 59 -2.35 -7.46 -17.93
C ASN A 59 -2.09 -6.06 -18.50
N TYR A 60 -1.81 -5.08 -17.63
CA TYR A 60 -1.36 -3.76 -18.06
C TYR A 60 -0.07 -3.84 -18.87
N GLU A 61 0.93 -4.59 -18.39
CA GLU A 61 2.19 -4.81 -19.13
C GLU A 61 1.91 -5.46 -20.49
N SER A 62 1.09 -6.50 -20.54
CA SER A 62 0.77 -7.19 -21.80
C SER A 62 0.16 -6.25 -22.84
N ALA A 63 -0.68 -5.29 -22.42
CA ALA A 63 -1.31 -4.30 -23.29
C ALA A 63 -0.38 -3.14 -23.66
N ILE A 64 0.40 -2.61 -22.73
CA ILE A 64 1.20 -1.38 -22.88
C ILE A 64 2.69 -1.66 -23.19
N LYS A 65 3.11 -2.93 -23.08
CA LYS A 65 4.48 -3.45 -23.19
C LYS A 65 5.46 -2.89 -22.16
N ARG A 66 4.94 -2.36 -21.06
CA ARG A 66 5.69 -1.79 -19.92
C ARG A 66 4.85 -1.89 -18.66
N PHE A 67 5.49 -2.12 -17.51
CA PHE A 67 4.85 -2.05 -16.21
C PHE A 67 4.36 -0.63 -15.89
N PRO A 68 3.32 -0.50 -15.05
CA PRO A 68 2.87 0.79 -14.55
C PRO A 68 4.02 1.57 -13.88
N MET A 69 4.11 2.86 -14.18
CA MET A 69 4.97 3.76 -13.41
C MET A 69 4.36 4.00 -12.03
N ALA A 70 5.20 4.26 -11.02
CA ALA A 70 4.71 4.54 -9.66
C ALA A 70 3.69 5.70 -9.64
N PHE A 71 3.97 6.73 -10.43
CA PHE A 71 3.06 7.83 -10.71
C PHE A 71 3.47 8.55 -12.01
N VAL A 72 2.51 9.27 -12.59
CA VAL A 72 2.69 10.01 -13.85
C VAL A 72 2.56 11.51 -13.57
N PRO A 73 3.66 12.30 -13.66
CA PRO A 73 3.64 13.72 -13.32
C PRO A 73 2.98 14.63 -14.36
N ALA A 74 2.62 14.10 -15.54
CA ALA A 74 2.07 14.87 -16.65
C ALA A 74 1.18 14.02 -17.56
N VAL A 75 0.00 14.54 -17.90
CA VAL A 75 -0.83 14.05 -19.01
C VAL A 75 -0.94 15.21 -19.99
N THR A 76 -0.71 14.99 -21.28
CA THR A 76 -0.83 16.02 -22.33
C THR A 76 -2.22 16.69 -22.23
N PRO A 77 -2.35 18.03 -22.28
CA PRO A 77 -1.34 19.03 -22.67
C PRO A 77 -0.49 19.60 -21.51
N TYR A 78 -0.59 19.08 -20.29
CA TYR A 78 0.08 19.66 -19.13
C TYR A 78 1.56 19.27 -19.09
N PRO A 79 2.52 20.20 -19.28
CA PRO A 79 3.94 19.85 -19.27
C PRO A 79 4.36 19.39 -17.87
N PRO A 80 5.32 18.45 -17.77
CA PRO A 80 5.90 18.09 -16.49
C PRO A 80 6.57 19.33 -15.89
N ASN A 81 5.91 19.97 -14.92
CA ASN A 81 6.47 21.13 -14.26
C ASN A 81 7.64 20.68 -13.38
N ARG A 82 8.86 20.72 -13.93
CA ARG A 82 10.09 20.36 -13.21
C ARG A 82 10.46 21.37 -12.12
N ASN A 83 9.82 22.54 -12.12
CA ASN A 83 10.17 23.67 -11.27
C ASN A 83 9.21 23.85 -10.09
N ASN A 84 7.98 23.34 -10.19
CA ASN A 84 6.99 23.34 -9.10
C ASN A 84 6.66 21.90 -8.69
N ASN A 85 7.29 21.46 -7.61
CA ASN A 85 7.21 20.08 -7.12
C ASN A 85 5.83 19.68 -6.59
N ASN A 86 4.88 20.62 -6.46
CA ASN A 86 3.61 20.45 -5.78
C ASN A 86 2.44 20.16 -6.75
N VAL A 87 2.56 19.13 -7.57
CA VAL A 87 1.53 18.74 -8.56
C VAL A 87 0.97 17.35 -8.24
N GLU A 88 -0.34 17.29 -8.03
CA GLU A 88 -1.10 16.06 -7.89
C GLU A 88 -0.98 15.20 -9.17
N SER A 89 -0.54 13.95 -9.01
CA SER A 89 -0.18 13.03 -10.08
C SER A 89 -0.86 11.68 -9.89
N TRP A 90 -1.41 11.10 -10.96
CA TRP A 90 -2.01 9.77 -10.93
C TRP A 90 -0.97 8.71 -10.53
N GLY A 91 -1.36 7.78 -9.66
CA GLY A 91 -0.53 6.65 -9.23
C GLY A 91 -0.73 5.40 -10.06
N TRP A 92 0.16 4.42 -9.87
CA TRP A 92 0.06 3.11 -10.54
C TRP A 92 -1.32 2.44 -10.36
N CYS A 93 -1.94 2.54 -9.18
CA CYS A 93 -3.25 1.91 -8.95
C CYS A 93 -4.33 2.52 -9.87
N ALA A 94 -4.29 3.83 -10.13
CA ALA A 94 -5.22 4.50 -11.03
C ALA A 94 -5.04 4.02 -12.48
N LEU A 95 -3.80 3.70 -12.89
CA LEU A 95 -3.50 3.19 -14.23
C LEU A 95 -4.04 1.79 -14.48
N ILE A 96 -4.13 0.97 -13.42
CA ILE A 96 -4.57 -0.42 -13.53
C ILE A 96 -6.07 -0.63 -13.27
N LEU A 97 -6.84 0.44 -13.00
CA LEU A 97 -8.28 0.34 -12.73
C LEU A 97 -9.06 -0.50 -13.76
N PRO A 98 -8.81 -0.39 -15.08
CA PRO A 98 -9.51 -1.22 -16.06
C PRO A 98 -9.26 -2.72 -15.91
N TYR A 99 -8.13 -3.10 -15.29
CA TYR A 99 -7.70 -4.48 -15.10
C TYR A 99 -8.08 -5.05 -13.72
N VAL A 100 -8.80 -4.27 -12.90
CA VAL A 100 -9.36 -4.69 -11.59
C VAL A 100 -10.87 -4.44 -11.54
N GLU A 101 -11.55 -4.53 -12.68
CA GLU A 101 -13.01 -4.34 -12.83
C GLU A 101 -13.51 -2.94 -12.44
N GLN A 102 -12.64 -1.91 -12.50
CA GLN A 102 -12.98 -0.52 -12.19
C GLN A 102 -12.93 0.39 -13.44
N SER A 103 -13.26 -0.15 -14.62
CA SER A 103 -13.28 0.58 -15.90
C SER A 103 -14.21 1.79 -15.90
N ASN A 104 -15.39 1.69 -15.26
CA ASN A 104 -16.32 2.81 -15.14
C ASN A 104 -15.72 3.98 -14.35
N LEU A 105 -15.02 3.68 -13.24
CA LEU A 105 -14.35 4.69 -12.43
C LEU A 105 -13.20 5.35 -13.22
N TYR A 106 -12.42 4.55 -13.95
CA TYR A 106 -11.34 5.03 -14.82
C TYR A 106 -11.84 6.00 -15.89
N ASN A 107 -12.91 5.63 -16.59
CA ASN A 107 -13.49 6.42 -17.67
C ASN A 107 -14.13 7.70 -17.14
N ASN A 108 -14.88 7.64 -16.05
CA ASN A 108 -15.53 8.82 -15.45
C ASN A 108 -14.49 9.86 -15.00
N LEU A 109 -13.40 9.41 -14.36
CA LEU A 109 -12.31 10.30 -13.95
C LEU A 109 -11.47 10.81 -15.13
N GLY A 110 -11.53 10.14 -16.28
CA GLY A 110 -10.74 10.48 -17.46
C GLY A 110 -9.24 10.36 -17.20
N VAL A 111 -8.78 9.29 -16.55
CA VAL A 111 -7.39 9.12 -16.07
C VAL A 111 -6.35 9.27 -17.21
N ASN A 112 -6.68 8.90 -18.45
CA ASN A 112 -5.85 9.07 -19.63
C ASN A 112 -6.02 10.42 -20.36
N GLN A 113 -7.04 11.20 -20.00
CA GLN A 113 -7.39 12.47 -20.67
C GLN A 113 -6.99 13.69 -19.81
N TYR A 114 -7.09 13.57 -18.49
CA TYR A 114 -6.86 14.65 -17.55
C TYR A 114 -5.83 14.25 -16.51
N SER A 115 -4.95 15.18 -16.14
CA SER A 115 -4.09 14.99 -14.97
C SER A 115 -4.93 14.95 -13.69
N LEU A 116 -4.43 14.29 -12.64
CA LEU A 116 -5.12 14.27 -11.33
C LEU A 116 -5.35 15.69 -10.82
N ARG A 117 -4.36 16.58 -11.01
CA ARG A 117 -4.49 18.01 -10.71
C ARG A 117 -5.66 18.68 -11.45
N ALA A 118 -5.81 18.43 -12.75
CA ALA A 118 -6.89 19.00 -13.56
C ALA A 118 -8.27 18.51 -13.09
N VAL A 119 -8.39 17.21 -12.78
CA VAL A 119 -9.62 16.63 -12.23
C VAL A 119 -10.00 17.27 -10.89
N ILE A 120 -9.03 17.45 -9.98
CA ILE A 120 -9.26 18.10 -8.68
C ILE A 120 -9.60 19.58 -8.85
N ALA A 121 -9.04 20.24 -9.85
CA ALA A 121 -9.28 21.64 -10.16
C ALA A 121 -10.60 21.91 -10.90
N GLY A 122 -11.37 20.86 -11.23
CA GLY A 122 -12.64 21.01 -11.96
C GLY A 122 -12.46 21.34 -13.44
N GLU A 123 -11.31 20.99 -14.02
CA GLU A 123 -11.01 21.23 -15.44
C GLU A 123 -11.58 20.14 -16.36
N ASN A 124 -12.11 19.04 -15.81
CA ASN A 124 -12.87 18.06 -16.56
C ASN A 124 -14.32 18.55 -16.74
N PRO A 125 -14.78 18.90 -17.95
CA PRO A 125 -16.13 19.45 -18.17
C PRO A 125 -17.24 18.45 -17.86
N SER A 126 -16.93 17.15 -17.79
CA SER A 126 -17.89 16.09 -17.50
C SER A 126 -18.12 15.88 -15.99
N LEU A 127 -17.33 16.52 -15.13
CA LEU A 127 -17.38 16.35 -13.67
C LEU A 127 -17.29 17.69 -12.95
N THR A 128 -18.23 17.94 -12.03
CA THR A 128 -18.03 18.99 -11.02
C THR A 128 -16.92 18.58 -10.04
N SER A 129 -16.25 19.55 -9.40
CA SER A 129 -15.23 19.26 -8.39
C SER A 129 -15.75 18.40 -7.23
N ALA A 130 -17.03 18.53 -6.87
CA ALA A 130 -17.66 17.71 -5.85
C ALA A 130 -17.85 16.25 -6.29
N GLN A 131 -18.28 16.02 -7.54
CA GLN A 131 -18.40 14.68 -8.11
C GLN A 131 -17.02 14.02 -8.26
N ALA A 132 -16.03 14.75 -8.76
CA ALA A 132 -14.66 14.27 -8.84
C ALA A 132 -14.13 13.85 -7.47
N GLN A 133 -14.36 14.66 -6.43
CA GLN A 133 -13.97 14.31 -5.06
C GLN A 133 -14.67 13.03 -4.56
N ALA A 134 -15.98 12.89 -4.79
CA ALA A 134 -16.72 11.69 -4.39
C ALA A 134 -16.17 10.43 -5.06
N LEU A 135 -15.84 10.50 -6.35
CA LEU A 135 -15.20 9.39 -7.08
C LEU A 135 -13.82 9.05 -6.50
N LEU A 136 -12.99 10.05 -6.20
CA LEU A 136 -11.66 9.86 -5.59
C LEU A 136 -11.71 9.34 -4.15
N GLN A 137 -12.87 9.41 -3.49
CA GLN A 137 -13.14 8.87 -2.16
C GLN A 137 -13.80 7.48 -2.19
N THR A 138 -14.02 6.91 -3.38
CA THR A 138 -14.64 5.59 -3.51
C THR A 138 -13.71 4.48 -2.99
N PRO A 139 -14.15 3.68 -2.01
CA PRO A 139 -13.38 2.53 -1.54
C PRO A 139 -13.40 1.41 -2.57
N ILE A 140 -12.24 0.84 -2.86
CA ILE A 140 -12.08 -0.32 -3.74
C ILE A 140 -11.56 -1.48 -2.90
N GLN A 141 -12.40 -2.49 -2.69
CA GLN A 141 -12.12 -3.57 -1.75
C GLN A 141 -10.85 -4.35 -2.11
N THR A 142 -10.56 -4.54 -3.40
CA THR A 142 -9.31 -5.18 -3.87
C THR A 142 -8.05 -4.41 -3.47
N PHE A 143 -8.14 -3.10 -3.23
CA PHE A 143 -7.01 -2.30 -2.74
C PHE A 143 -6.87 -2.27 -1.22
N MET A 144 -7.81 -2.83 -0.46
CA MET A 144 -7.84 -2.76 0.99
C MET A 144 -7.60 -4.14 1.62
N CYS A 145 -6.80 -4.19 2.67
CA CYS A 145 -6.61 -5.42 3.43
C CYS A 145 -7.68 -5.47 4.54
N PRO A 146 -8.53 -6.51 4.60
CA PRO A 146 -9.55 -6.65 5.64
C PRO A 146 -9.03 -6.71 7.07
N SER A 147 -7.74 -7.06 7.29
CA SER A 147 -7.13 -6.99 8.64
C SER A 147 -6.81 -5.57 9.07
N ASP A 148 -6.76 -4.61 8.14
CA ASP A 148 -6.58 -3.20 8.44
C ASP A 148 -7.93 -2.46 8.40
N THR A 149 -8.44 -2.17 9.59
CA THR A 149 -9.70 -1.43 9.80
C THR A 149 -9.54 0.08 9.58
N GLY A 150 -8.34 0.56 9.24
CA GLY A 150 -8.06 1.97 9.04
C GLY A 150 -7.93 2.72 10.37
N ALA A 151 -7.30 3.89 10.32
CA ALA A 151 -7.39 4.89 11.41
C ALA A 151 -8.76 5.60 11.42
N GLY A 152 -9.85 4.82 11.48
CA GLY A 152 -11.23 5.30 11.57
C GLY A 152 -11.99 5.42 10.23
N GLY A 153 -11.83 4.47 9.30
CA GLY A 153 -12.67 4.33 8.10
C GLY A 153 -11.94 4.11 6.78
N ASP A 154 -12.67 4.26 5.67
CA ASP A 154 -12.20 3.95 4.30
C ASP A 154 -11.27 5.00 3.68
N LEU A 155 -11.05 6.12 4.37
CA LEU A 155 -10.20 7.21 3.88
C LEU A 155 -8.81 7.16 4.50
N ILE A 156 -7.78 7.48 3.70
CA ILE A 156 -6.38 7.53 4.14
C ILE A 156 -6.20 8.46 5.35
N HIS A 157 -5.26 8.21 6.25
CA HIS A 157 -5.06 8.98 7.50
C HIS A 157 -5.09 10.52 7.33
N ARG A 158 -5.56 11.28 8.33
CA ARG A 158 -5.75 12.75 8.28
C ARG A 158 -4.48 13.56 7.96
N GLN A 159 -3.30 12.99 8.20
CA GLN A 159 -2.02 13.61 7.84
C GLN A 159 -1.72 13.56 6.34
N ARG A 160 -2.46 12.71 5.60
CA ARG A 160 -2.38 12.54 4.15
C ARG A 160 -3.64 13.10 3.50
N HIS A 161 -3.49 14.20 2.79
CA HIS A 161 -4.60 14.97 2.27
C HIS A 161 -4.23 15.63 0.94
N PHE A 162 -5.23 15.88 0.12
CA PHE A 162 -5.16 16.54 -1.18
C PHE A 162 -5.75 17.96 -1.09
N GLY A 163 -5.39 18.84 -2.02
CA GLY A 163 -5.96 20.19 -2.15
C GLY A 163 -5.32 21.33 -1.32
N GLY A 164 -4.70 21.04 -0.16
CA GLY A 164 -3.94 22.04 0.62
C GLY A 164 -4.30 22.23 2.11
N GLY A 165 -3.57 21.54 2.99
CA GLY A 165 -3.33 21.87 4.42
C GLY A 165 -3.49 20.67 5.39
N VAL A 166 -2.60 20.39 6.35
CA VAL A 166 -1.79 21.31 7.18
C VAL A 166 -0.27 21.19 6.93
N GLY A 167 0.35 22.15 6.23
CA GLY A 167 1.82 22.31 6.14
C GLY A 167 2.42 22.46 4.72
N THR A 168 1.61 22.88 3.76
CA THR A 168 2.02 23.51 2.48
C THR A 168 1.14 24.75 2.29
N GLN A 169 1.65 25.82 1.66
CA GLN A 169 0.86 27.00 1.29
C GLN A 169 -0.38 26.57 0.50
N LYS A 170 -1.55 27.16 0.82
CA LYS A 170 -2.85 26.87 0.19
C LYS A 170 -2.71 27.00 -1.33
N ALA A 171 -3.00 25.94 -2.08
CA ALA A 171 -3.25 26.04 -3.52
C ALA A 171 -4.72 26.38 -3.82
N GLY A 172 -5.54 26.66 -2.80
CA GLY A 172 -6.95 27.04 -2.95
C GLY A 172 -7.91 25.87 -3.24
N LEU A 173 -7.44 24.63 -3.40
CA LEU A 173 -8.22 23.47 -3.84
C LEU A 173 -8.88 22.67 -2.68
N GLY A 174 -9.08 23.30 -1.52
CA GLY A 174 -9.69 22.67 -0.33
C GLY A 174 -8.77 21.72 0.44
N ASN A 175 -9.31 20.98 1.41
CA ASN A 175 -8.57 19.96 2.16
C ASN A 175 -9.42 18.70 2.32
N TRP A 176 -9.05 17.63 1.65
CA TRP A 176 -9.83 16.39 1.63
C TRP A 176 -8.93 15.15 1.59
N ARG A 177 -9.50 13.99 1.91
CA ARG A 177 -8.79 12.72 2.06
C ARG A 177 -9.31 11.72 1.03
N PRO A 178 -8.47 11.14 0.16
CA PRO A 178 -8.90 10.10 -0.77
C PRO A 178 -9.14 8.76 -0.05
N ALA A 179 -9.73 7.82 -0.78
CA ALA A 179 -9.84 6.45 -0.33
C ALA A 179 -8.46 5.83 -0.08
N ARG A 180 -8.38 4.98 0.95
CA ARG A 180 -7.16 4.29 1.35
C ARG A 180 -6.86 3.10 0.44
N ALA A 181 -5.62 2.67 0.47
CA ALA A 181 -5.14 1.40 -0.04
C ALA A 181 -4.13 0.82 0.95
N ASN A 182 -3.98 -0.50 0.93
CA ASN A 182 -3.06 -1.26 1.76
C ASN A 182 -1.98 -1.99 0.96
N TYR A 183 -1.99 -1.84 -0.36
CA TYR A 183 -0.99 -2.41 -1.24
C TYR A 183 -0.25 -1.28 -1.93
N ILE A 184 1.07 -1.42 -2.01
CA ILE A 184 1.96 -0.36 -2.45
C ILE A 184 3.05 -0.93 -3.34
N SER A 185 3.52 -0.14 -4.29
CA SER A 185 4.52 -0.59 -5.24
C SER A 185 5.94 -0.55 -4.67
N CYS A 186 6.80 -1.45 -5.15
CA CYS A 186 8.21 -1.48 -4.78
C CYS A 186 9.05 -0.57 -5.68
N ARG A 187 9.69 0.44 -5.07
CA ARG A 187 10.66 1.31 -5.75
C ARG A 187 12.12 0.91 -5.52
N GLY A 188 12.40 -0.17 -4.81
CA GLY A 188 13.77 -0.64 -4.55
C GLY A 188 14.45 -0.03 -3.34
N THR A 189 15.76 0.21 -3.39
CA THR A 189 16.60 0.47 -2.20
C THR A 189 16.95 1.93 -1.97
N ARG A 190 16.67 2.81 -2.95
CA ARG A 190 17.03 4.23 -2.87
C ARG A 190 15.83 5.07 -2.48
N ASP A 191 16.02 5.90 -1.44
CA ASP A 191 15.15 7.04 -1.26
C ASP A 191 15.65 8.19 -2.12
N GLN A 192 14.74 8.96 -2.67
CA GLN A 192 15.05 10.14 -3.44
C GLN A 192 13.84 11.04 -3.31
N PRO A 193 14.07 12.26 -2.85
CA PRO A 193 13.66 13.40 -3.61
C PRO A 193 14.93 14.05 -4.17
N GLN A 194 15.14 14.01 -5.50
CA GLN A 194 15.64 15.14 -6.33
C GLN A 194 16.85 14.96 -7.30
N SER A 195 17.65 13.88 -7.30
CA SER A 195 18.85 13.78 -8.18
C SER A 195 19.08 12.50 -9.03
N ARG A 196 18.39 11.38 -8.79
CA ARG A 196 18.57 10.10 -9.51
C ARG A 196 17.21 9.50 -9.88
N LEU A 197 17.07 9.20 -11.16
CA LEU A 197 15.84 8.65 -11.73
C LEU A 197 15.68 7.15 -11.44
N ASP A 198 16.78 6.42 -11.26
CA ASP A 198 16.74 4.97 -11.03
C ASP A 198 16.99 4.61 -9.56
N THR A 199 15.98 4.00 -8.95
CA THR A 199 16.00 3.46 -7.59
C THR A 199 16.10 1.93 -7.54
N HIS A 200 16.33 1.29 -8.70
CA HIS A 200 16.48 -0.15 -8.91
C HIS A 200 15.23 -1.01 -8.68
N GLY A 201 14.09 -0.43 -8.29
CA GLY A 201 12.83 -1.17 -8.16
C GLY A 201 12.02 -1.25 -9.45
N MET A 202 10.84 -1.88 -9.35
CA MET A 202 9.94 -2.10 -10.48
C MET A 202 9.11 -0.88 -10.85
N MET A 203 8.66 -0.09 -9.86
CA MET A 203 7.81 1.08 -10.09
C MET A 203 8.46 2.34 -9.55
N MET A 204 8.81 3.25 -10.46
CA MET A 204 9.56 4.47 -10.16
C MET A 204 8.87 5.69 -10.80
N GLU A 205 9.36 6.88 -10.44
CA GLU A 205 8.95 8.12 -11.07
C GLU A 205 9.39 8.15 -12.54
N ASN A 206 8.44 8.41 -13.45
CA ASN A 206 8.70 8.76 -14.85
C ASN A 206 9.60 7.75 -15.60
N THR A 207 9.64 6.50 -15.14
CA THR A 207 10.45 5.44 -15.73
C THR A 207 9.58 4.19 -15.79
N ALA A 208 9.26 3.77 -17.01
CA ALA A 208 8.47 2.57 -17.27
C ALA A 208 9.42 1.40 -17.56
N ILE A 209 9.27 0.31 -16.81
CA ILE A 209 10.13 -0.87 -16.82
C ILE A 209 9.49 -1.96 -17.68
N ARG A 210 10.28 -2.74 -18.42
CA ARG A 210 9.83 -3.90 -19.19
C ARG A 210 10.29 -5.19 -18.50
N PHE A 211 9.71 -6.33 -18.88
CA PHE A 211 10.18 -7.63 -18.43
C PHE A 211 11.69 -7.85 -18.65
N ALA A 212 12.20 -7.44 -19.82
CA ALA A 212 13.62 -7.57 -20.15
C ALA A 212 14.56 -6.79 -19.21
N ASP A 213 14.05 -5.80 -18.48
CA ASP A 213 14.84 -4.98 -17.57
C ASP A 213 14.91 -5.60 -16.15
N VAL A 214 14.29 -6.77 -15.93
CA VAL A 214 14.30 -7.55 -14.67
C VAL A 214 15.31 -8.69 -14.77
N THR A 215 16.58 -8.36 -14.63
CA THR A 215 17.69 -9.30 -14.82
C THR A 215 17.91 -10.25 -13.65
N ASP A 216 17.40 -9.92 -12.46
CA ASP A 216 17.55 -10.75 -11.24
C ASP A 216 16.52 -11.91 -11.19
N GLY A 217 15.60 -11.94 -12.15
CA GLY A 217 14.54 -12.94 -12.28
C GLY A 217 13.18 -12.44 -11.79
N THR A 218 12.12 -12.72 -12.55
CA THR A 218 10.77 -12.23 -12.24
C THR A 218 10.17 -12.83 -10.96
N SER A 219 10.60 -14.04 -10.60
CA SER A 219 10.23 -14.72 -9.35
C SER A 219 11.04 -14.26 -8.13
N ASN A 220 12.04 -13.39 -8.33
CA ASN A 220 12.96 -12.91 -7.29
C ASN A 220 12.92 -11.39 -7.10
N THR A 221 12.02 -10.70 -7.78
CA THR A 221 11.86 -9.26 -7.66
C THR A 221 10.47 -8.91 -7.15
N PHE A 222 10.41 -8.14 -6.06
CA PHE A 222 9.17 -7.60 -5.54
C PHE A 222 8.56 -6.58 -6.51
N LEU A 223 7.29 -6.77 -6.83
CA LEU A 223 6.46 -5.84 -7.58
C LEU A 223 5.64 -4.97 -6.63
N LEU A 224 4.85 -5.61 -5.77
CA LEU A 224 3.94 -4.98 -4.81
C LEU A 224 4.13 -5.60 -3.43
N GLY A 225 3.75 -4.88 -2.37
CA GLY A 225 3.72 -5.40 -1.01
C GLY A 225 2.71 -4.69 -0.14
N GLU A 226 2.49 -5.21 1.06
CA GLU A 226 1.55 -4.64 2.01
C GLU A 226 2.08 -3.35 2.68
N ARG A 227 1.13 -2.49 3.06
CA ARG A 227 1.33 -1.30 3.88
C ARG A 227 0.15 -1.12 4.82
N ASP A 228 0.43 -1.09 6.12
CA ASP A 228 -0.56 -0.76 7.14
C ASP A 228 -0.93 0.74 7.13
N SER A 229 -2.10 1.06 7.66
CA SER A 229 -2.64 2.41 7.74
C SER A 229 -2.29 3.14 9.05
N LEU A 230 -1.70 2.43 10.03
CA LEU A 230 -1.38 2.98 11.34
C LEU A 230 -0.37 4.11 11.20
N TYR A 231 -0.40 5.02 12.17
CA TYR A 231 0.58 6.11 12.29
C TYR A 231 0.80 6.96 11.01
N GLY A 232 -0.22 7.05 10.14
CA GLY A 232 -0.15 7.83 8.92
C GLY A 232 0.63 7.18 7.77
N ARG A 233 0.81 5.86 7.78
CA ARG A 233 1.56 5.12 6.75
C ARG A 233 0.76 4.68 5.54
N GLY A 234 -0.56 4.65 5.65
CA GLY A 234 -1.46 4.09 4.64
C GLY A 234 -1.23 4.64 3.23
N ALA A 235 -1.45 3.78 2.23
CA ALA A 235 -1.39 4.13 0.83
C ALA A 235 -2.74 4.69 0.34
N THR A 236 -2.78 5.17 -0.90
CA THR A 236 -4.01 5.51 -1.62
C THR A 236 -3.91 5.03 -3.06
N TRP A 237 -5.05 4.68 -3.66
CA TRP A 237 -5.09 4.24 -5.04
C TRP A 237 -4.98 5.41 -6.04
N ILE A 238 -5.32 6.64 -5.64
CA ILE A 238 -5.43 7.74 -6.61
C ILE A 238 -4.06 8.20 -7.12
N GLY A 239 -3.03 8.24 -6.27
CA GLY A 239 -1.76 8.85 -6.64
C GLY A 239 -1.05 9.62 -5.55
N THR A 240 -0.18 10.52 -5.98
CA THR A 240 0.65 11.36 -5.10
C THR A 240 0.31 12.83 -5.28
N ARG A 241 0.52 13.60 -4.22
CA ARG A 241 0.21 15.03 -4.20
C ARG A 241 1.40 15.92 -4.56
N ASN A 242 2.57 15.60 -4.02
CA ASN A 242 3.78 16.41 -4.16
C ASN A 242 4.97 15.48 -4.31
N PRO A 243 5.13 14.83 -5.48
CA PRO A 243 6.07 13.74 -5.66
C PRO A 243 7.52 14.10 -5.29
N ARG A 244 7.90 15.38 -5.44
CA ARG A 244 9.28 15.87 -5.30
C ARG A 244 9.53 16.81 -4.09
N GLY A 245 8.53 17.05 -3.26
CA GLY A 245 8.60 18.00 -2.14
C GLY A 245 9.12 17.40 -0.84
N ALA A 246 9.72 18.23 0.00
CA ALA A 246 10.18 17.83 1.33
C ALA A 246 9.00 17.58 2.29
N ARG A 247 9.13 16.58 3.17
CA ARG A 247 8.18 16.11 4.23
C ARG A 247 7.30 14.93 3.81
N ALA A 248 6.38 14.58 4.69
CA ALA A 248 5.55 13.38 4.72
C ALA A 248 4.58 13.13 3.52
N ARG A 249 4.87 13.70 2.34
CA ARG A 249 3.83 14.18 1.41
C ARG A 249 4.07 13.92 -0.07
N GLY A 250 5.03 13.05 -0.41
CA GLY A 250 5.36 12.76 -1.80
C GLY A 250 5.06 11.35 -2.24
N ILE A 251 6.05 10.71 -2.85
CA ILE A 251 5.95 9.40 -3.50
C ILE A 251 5.48 8.26 -2.58
N TYR A 252 5.58 8.42 -1.27
CA TYR A 252 5.18 7.45 -0.25
C TYR A 252 3.68 7.17 -0.14
N TYR A 253 2.87 7.84 -0.95
CA TYR A 253 1.42 7.57 -1.09
C TYR A 253 1.17 6.31 -1.91
N VAL A 254 2.12 5.96 -2.79
CA VAL A 254 1.96 4.92 -3.80
C VAL A 254 3.18 4.01 -3.93
N THR A 255 4.32 4.36 -3.31
CA THR A 255 5.54 3.54 -3.29
C THR A 255 6.09 3.30 -1.90
N ALA A 256 6.81 2.18 -1.78
CA ALA A 256 7.65 1.84 -0.66
C ALA A 256 9.04 1.41 -1.14
N ASN A 257 10.05 1.62 -0.30
CA ASN A 257 11.39 1.11 -0.51
C ASN A 257 11.72 0.04 0.54
N VAL A 258 12.68 -0.82 0.21
CA VAL A 258 13.15 -1.92 1.06
C VAL A 258 14.35 -1.51 1.94
N ARG A 259 14.63 -0.20 2.05
CA ARG A 259 15.75 0.29 2.84
C ARG A 259 15.49 0.16 4.35
N PRO A 260 14.34 0.60 4.90
CA PRO A 260 13.91 0.21 6.25
C PRO A 260 13.62 -1.29 6.30
N PRO A 261 13.83 -1.95 7.46
CA PRO A 261 13.38 -3.31 7.65
C PRO A 261 11.85 -3.39 7.55
N LEU A 262 11.33 -4.57 7.22
CA LEU A 262 9.89 -4.84 7.21
C LEU A 262 9.29 -4.54 8.60
N ASN A 263 8.08 -3.96 8.63
CA ASN A 263 7.37 -3.58 9.86
C ASN A 263 8.12 -2.56 10.76
N SER A 264 9.19 -1.93 10.27
CA SER A 264 9.95 -0.94 11.05
C SER A 264 9.08 0.22 11.51
N SER A 265 9.37 0.76 12.70
CA SER A 265 8.86 2.04 13.21
C SER A 265 9.86 3.20 13.03
N ASP A 266 11.09 2.92 12.57
CA ASP A 266 12.17 3.90 12.42
C ASP A 266 12.04 4.77 11.15
N PRO A 267 12.04 6.11 11.27
CA PRO A 267 12.10 6.98 10.10
C PRO A 267 13.43 6.71 9.36
N PRO A 268 13.44 6.65 8.02
CA PRO A 268 14.59 6.16 7.25
C PRO A 268 15.91 6.97 7.38
N PHE A 269 15.99 8.03 8.22
CA PHE A 269 17.09 9.00 8.21
C PHE A 269 17.44 9.66 9.55
N GLY A 270 17.03 9.11 10.70
CA GLY A 270 17.28 9.80 11.99
C GLY A 270 16.62 11.19 12.07
N TRP A 271 15.67 11.47 11.17
CA TRP A 271 14.82 12.65 11.24
C TRP A 271 14.08 12.62 12.58
N ASN A 272 14.46 13.58 13.42
CA ASN A 272 13.98 13.87 14.76
C ASN A 272 12.88 12.92 15.27
N ARG A 273 13.29 11.92 16.08
CA ARG A 273 12.42 10.96 16.79
C ARG A 273 11.32 11.64 17.62
N SER A 274 11.49 12.93 17.93
CA SER A 274 10.53 13.78 18.65
C SER A 274 9.30 14.18 17.83
N SER A 275 9.33 14.06 16.50
CA SER A 275 8.13 14.21 15.68
C SER A 275 7.54 12.83 15.47
N ASN A 276 6.36 12.58 16.05
CA ASN A 276 5.52 11.38 16.04
C ASN A 276 5.19 10.84 14.61
N ARG A 277 6.22 10.55 13.81
CA ARG A 277 6.19 10.35 12.35
C ARG A 277 6.74 8.97 12.03
N ALA A 278 5.92 7.97 12.33
CA ALA A 278 6.21 6.60 11.98
C ALA A 278 6.46 6.42 10.48
N VAL A 279 7.41 5.55 10.17
CA VAL A 279 7.89 5.05 8.87
C VAL A 279 6.95 5.24 7.70
N GLN A 280 7.26 6.20 6.84
CA GLN A 280 6.47 6.43 5.64
C GLN A 280 7.02 5.68 4.42
N ALA A 281 8.24 5.16 4.52
CA ALA A 281 8.99 4.64 3.38
C ALA A 281 8.97 3.12 3.21
N GLY A 282 8.96 2.33 4.29
CA GLY A 282 9.11 0.88 4.24
C GLY A 282 7.80 0.11 4.31
N PHE A 283 7.78 -1.09 3.75
CA PHE A 283 6.67 -2.07 3.81
C PHE A 283 6.27 -2.42 5.24
N SER A 284 4.99 -2.73 5.40
CA SER A 284 4.44 -3.08 6.71
C SER A 284 3.08 -3.76 6.61
N SER A 285 2.75 -4.59 7.59
CA SER A 285 1.47 -5.31 7.66
C SER A 285 1.00 -5.44 9.11
N LEU A 286 -0.29 -5.70 9.29
CA LEU A 286 -0.88 -6.03 10.59
C LEU A 286 -0.90 -7.54 10.85
N HIS A 287 -0.49 -8.34 9.86
CA HIS A 287 -0.35 -9.77 10.02
C HIS A 287 0.86 -10.09 10.90
N THR A 288 0.71 -11.06 11.79
CA THR A 288 1.78 -11.47 12.71
C THR A 288 2.93 -12.10 11.94
N GLY A 289 4.15 -11.63 12.21
CA GLY A 289 5.40 -12.25 11.77
C GLY A 289 5.90 -11.82 10.39
N GLY A 290 5.23 -10.92 9.67
CA GLY A 290 5.63 -10.57 8.31
C GLY A 290 4.56 -9.85 7.50
N ALA A 291 4.72 -9.86 6.18
CA ALA A 291 3.80 -9.23 5.23
C ALA A 291 3.75 -10.00 3.91
N HIS A 292 2.65 -9.87 3.17
CA HIS A 292 2.57 -10.43 1.82
C HIS A 292 3.26 -9.53 0.79
N PHE A 293 3.96 -10.16 -0.15
CA PHE A 293 4.57 -9.52 -1.30
C PHE A 293 4.18 -10.25 -2.58
N ALA A 294 3.83 -9.49 -3.61
CA ALA A 294 3.71 -10.00 -4.97
C ALA A 294 5.02 -9.79 -5.72
N TYR A 295 5.41 -10.80 -6.48
CA TYR A 295 6.57 -10.78 -7.35
C TYR A 295 6.20 -10.40 -8.78
N VAL A 296 7.20 -10.11 -9.60
CA VAL A 296 7.00 -9.70 -11.00
C VAL A 296 6.35 -10.80 -11.85
N ASP A 297 6.53 -12.07 -11.50
CA ASP A 297 5.83 -13.20 -12.13
C ASP A 297 4.35 -13.34 -11.66
N GLY A 298 3.93 -12.50 -10.72
CA GLY A 298 2.60 -12.52 -10.13
C GLY A 298 2.41 -13.54 -9.01
N SER A 299 3.43 -14.30 -8.61
CA SER A 299 3.38 -15.11 -7.39
C SER A 299 3.26 -14.23 -6.14
N VAL A 300 2.68 -14.76 -5.06
CA VAL A 300 2.48 -14.03 -3.80
C VAL A 300 2.98 -14.88 -2.64
N HIS A 301 3.93 -14.33 -1.89
CA HIS A 301 4.56 -15.01 -0.77
C HIS A 301 4.46 -14.19 0.51
N PHE A 302 4.35 -14.86 1.64
CA PHE A 302 4.46 -14.23 2.96
C PHE A 302 5.93 -14.14 3.35
N ILE A 303 6.43 -12.91 3.51
CA ILE A 303 7.82 -12.64 3.85
C ILE A 303 7.91 -12.35 5.35
N SER A 304 8.73 -13.14 6.03
CA SER A 304 9.01 -12.98 7.46
C SER A 304 9.66 -11.63 7.75
N GLU A 305 9.27 -10.97 8.83
CA GLU A 305 9.93 -9.75 9.31
C GLU A 305 11.38 -9.98 9.79
N ASN A 306 11.76 -11.25 9.99
CA ASN A 306 13.12 -11.67 10.34
C ASN A 306 14.00 -11.99 9.11
N ILE A 307 13.52 -11.71 7.89
CA ILE A 307 14.31 -11.85 6.67
C ILE A 307 15.64 -11.09 6.78
N ASP A 308 16.73 -11.63 6.21
CA ASP A 308 18.04 -11.00 6.24
C ASP A 308 17.97 -9.56 5.69
N TRP A 309 18.18 -8.62 6.60
CA TRP A 309 18.22 -7.19 6.34
C TRP A 309 19.49 -6.63 6.94
N ARG A 310 20.25 -5.88 6.15
CA ARG A 310 21.53 -5.32 6.59
C ARG A 310 21.41 -3.81 6.70
N ARG A 311 21.71 -3.31 7.90
CA ARG A 311 21.82 -1.87 8.13
C ARG A 311 23.02 -1.33 7.37
N ASP A 312 22.78 -0.31 6.57
CA ASP A 312 23.81 0.50 5.95
C ASP A 312 24.62 1.21 7.07
N ARG A 313 25.86 0.78 7.33
CA ARG A 313 26.71 1.39 8.37
C ARG A 313 27.16 2.77 7.91
N ALA A 314 27.25 3.73 8.83
CA ALA A 314 27.83 5.05 8.55
C ALA A 314 29.27 4.87 8.04
N GLY A 315 29.48 5.04 6.73
CA GLY A 315 30.71 4.69 6.01
C GLY A 315 30.45 3.94 4.70
N GLY A 316 29.27 3.32 4.57
CA GLY A 316 28.69 2.85 3.32
C GLY A 316 27.75 3.89 2.69
N CYS A 317 27.65 3.79 1.38
CA CYS A 317 26.85 4.56 0.42
C CYS A 317 25.66 5.32 1.00
N ARG A 318 25.81 6.63 1.13
CA ARG A 318 24.72 7.52 1.52
C ARG A 318 23.71 7.61 0.38
N VAL A 319 22.46 7.86 0.76
CA VAL A 319 21.32 8.03 -0.15
C VAL A 319 21.53 9.14 -1.20
N TRP A 320 22.40 10.11 -0.91
CA TRP A 320 22.74 11.24 -1.78
C TRP A 320 24.06 11.06 -2.53
N ASP A 321 24.79 9.96 -2.29
CA ASP A 321 26.09 9.76 -2.92
C ASP A 321 25.89 9.61 -4.41
N ILE A 322 26.45 10.55 -5.17
CA ILE A 322 26.35 10.64 -6.64
C ILE A 322 27.18 9.58 -7.35
N THR A 323 28.16 8.99 -6.65
CA THR A 323 28.93 7.84 -7.12
C THR A 323 28.14 6.56 -6.81
N PRO A 324 27.97 5.63 -7.77
CA PRO A 324 27.41 4.32 -7.46
C PRO A 324 28.34 3.64 -6.49
N CYS A 325 27.87 3.42 -5.29
CA CYS A 325 28.46 2.41 -4.44
C CYS A 325 27.31 1.54 -3.94
N GLU A 326 27.60 0.25 -3.79
CA GLU A 326 26.60 -0.73 -3.38
C GLU A 326 26.93 -1.18 -1.96
N PRO A 327 26.09 -0.85 -0.96
CA PRO A 327 26.26 -1.42 0.36
C PRO A 327 26.00 -2.93 0.30
N THR A 328 26.56 -3.68 1.23
CA THR A 328 26.25 -5.11 1.38
C THR A 328 24.79 -5.28 1.82
N TYR A 329 23.88 -5.34 0.86
CA TYR A 329 22.45 -5.58 1.08
C TYR A 329 22.19 -6.99 1.57
N GLY A 330 21.25 -7.13 2.51
CA GLY A 330 20.67 -8.42 2.86
C GLY A 330 19.62 -8.85 1.84
N VAL A 331 19.13 -10.09 1.96
CA VAL A 331 18.16 -10.71 1.03
C VAL A 331 16.94 -9.81 0.79
N TYR A 332 16.35 -9.23 1.82
CA TYR A 332 15.17 -8.36 1.67
C TYR A 332 15.39 -7.16 0.76
N GLN A 333 16.56 -6.54 0.87
CA GLN A 333 16.91 -5.36 0.08
C GLN A 333 17.21 -5.74 -1.38
N ARG A 334 17.80 -6.91 -1.60
CA ARG A 334 18.06 -7.49 -2.92
C ARG A 334 16.77 -7.86 -3.65
N LEU A 335 15.81 -8.50 -2.97
CA LEU A 335 14.48 -8.80 -3.53
C LEU A 335 13.71 -7.54 -3.96
N GLY A 336 14.00 -6.37 -3.39
CA GLY A 336 13.42 -5.11 -3.85
C GLY A 336 14.04 -4.54 -5.13
N ARG A 337 15.15 -5.09 -5.62
CA ARG A 337 15.85 -4.66 -6.83
C ARG A 337 15.50 -5.58 -8.00
N ARG A 338 15.57 -5.01 -9.20
CA ARG A 338 15.32 -5.71 -10.48
C ARG A 338 16.60 -6.10 -11.22
N ASN A 339 17.72 -5.44 -10.89
CA ASN A 339 18.97 -5.50 -11.66
C ASN A 339 20.24 -5.31 -10.82
N ASP A 340 20.39 -6.07 -9.74
CA ASP A 340 21.60 -6.14 -8.92
C ASP A 340 22.58 -7.25 -9.34
N GLY A 341 22.18 -8.14 -10.26
CA GLY A 341 23.01 -9.19 -10.83
C GLY A 341 23.05 -10.48 -10.00
N PHE A 342 22.23 -10.61 -8.96
CA PHE A 342 22.15 -11.82 -8.13
C PHE A 342 20.78 -12.49 -8.25
N VAL A 343 20.76 -13.76 -8.68
CA VAL A 343 19.56 -14.60 -8.66
C VAL A 343 19.51 -15.33 -7.30
N PHE A 344 18.41 -15.21 -6.57
CA PHE A 344 18.20 -15.92 -5.30
C PHE A 344 17.33 -17.16 -5.52
N GLU A 345 17.65 -18.26 -4.85
CA GLU A 345 16.72 -19.37 -4.70
C GLU A 345 15.99 -19.16 -3.36
N THR A 346 14.70 -18.83 -3.41
CA THR A 346 13.87 -18.80 -2.18
C THR A 346 13.81 -20.21 -1.60
N PRO A 347 14.12 -20.42 -0.31
CA PRO A 347 13.82 -21.69 0.34
C PRO A 347 12.32 -21.96 0.24
N GLN A 348 11.97 -23.13 -0.31
CA GLN A 348 10.58 -23.58 -0.46
C GLN A 348 9.85 -23.70 0.87
#